data_AF-A0A2S4V068-F1
#
_entry.id   AF-A0A2S4V068-F1
#
_cell.length_a   1.000
_cell.length_b   1.000
_cell.length_c   1.000
_cell.angle_alpha   90.00
_cell.angle_beta   90.00
_cell.angle_gamma   90.00
#
_symmetry.space_group_name_H-M   'P 1'
#
loop_
_entity.id
_entity.type
_entity.pdbx_description
1 polymer ?
#
loop_
_entity_poly.entity_id
_entity_poly.type
_entity_poly.pdbx_seq_one_letter_code
_entity_poly.pdbx_strand_id
1 'polypeptide(L)'
;MFSDLRYTRSRDDRLHAQESRNRANYSHQAKIQGEALQILSLNSDLWFEFWKERTGKDFKGFKFPGIKSSSEAAKMTFTVTLCYLDMISAVLKEYFSLNPDGTHQDNGAILLTKAYTMIKSYTAESFSKHRFGGKSSGPIKFIHRFQLVWHWIGTLITSLGNDHLSNIFISQRNGSVHLTLIAAFNHIFCYSIKNLTEKLSRFYPEIGHVDVK
;
A
#
# COMPACT_ATOMS: atom_id res chain seq x y z
N MET A 1 -44.31 25.76 -22.44
CA MET A 1 -42.98 26.40 -22.48
C MET A 1 -42.33 26.61 -21.10
N PHE A 2 -43.06 26.61 -19.97
CA PHE A 2 -42.48 26.79 -18.61
C PHE A 2 -42.12 25.49 -17.84
N SER A 3 -42.36 24.32 -18.43
CA SER A 3 -42.06 23.00 -17.84
C SER A 3 -40.60 22.61 -18.02
N ASP A 4 -40.02 22.87 -19.20
CA ASP A 4 -38.62 22.53 -19.51
C ASP A 4 -37.61 23.31 -18.67
N LEU A 5 -37.86 24.60 -18.43
CA LEU A 5 -36.99 25.46 -17.61
C LEU A 5 -36.93 25.04 -16.13
N ARG A 6 -38.00 24.44 -15.59
CA ARG A 6 -38.02 23.91 -14.21
C ARG A 6 -37.32 22.56 -14.11
N TYR A 7 -37.42 21.73 -15.16
CA TYR A 7 -36.77 20.43 -15.22
C TYR A 7 -35.25 20.55 -15.39
N THR A 8 -34.77 21.45 -16.25
CA THR A 8 -33.33 21.70 -16.44
C THR A 8 -32.68 22.28 -15.19
N ARG A 9 -33.29 23.29 -14.56
CA ARG A 9 -32.78 23.89 -13.31
C ARG A 9 -32.69 22.88 -12.16
N SER A 10 -33.70 22.01 -12.00
CA SER A 10 -33.69 20.95 -10.99
C SER A 10 -32.60 19.89 -11.26
N ARG A 11 -32.28 19.62 -12.52
CA ARG A 11 -31.21 18.69 -12.91
C ARG A 11 -29.83 19.29 -12.67
N ASP A 12 -29.62 20.56 -12.99
CA ASP A 12 -28.35 21.25 -12.79
C ASP A 12 -28.03 21.40 -11.30
N ASP A 13 -29.03 21.74 -10.47
CA ASP A 13 -28.88 21.78 -9.01
C ASP A 13 -28.48 20.41 -8.42
N ARG A 14 -29.03 19.31 -8.95
CA ARG A 14 -28.66 17.94 -8.54
C ARG A 14 -27.24 17.57 -8.96
N LEU A 15 -26.81 17.96 -10.16
CA LEU A 15 -25.45 17.72 -10.65
C LEU A 15 -24.42 18.51 -9.83
N HIS A 16 -24.68 19.78 -9.55
CA HIS A 16 -23.82 20.59 -8.68
C HIS A 16 -23.74 20.06 -7.24
N ALA A 17 -24.86 19.59 -6.68
CA ALA A 17 -24.88 18.94 -5.38
C ALA A 17 -24.06 17.64 -5.37
N GLN A 18 -24.17 16.82 -6.43
CA GLN A 18 -23.40 15.58 -6.58
C GLN A 18 -21.90 15.86 -6.71
N GLU A 19 -21.50 16.84 -7.53
CA GLU A 19 -20.11 17.25 -7.66
C GLU A 19 -19.53 17.78 -6.34
N SER A 20 -20.31 18.58 -5.61
CA SER A 20 -19.90 19.11 -4.30
C SER A 20 -19.68 17.99 -3.29
N ARG A 21 -20.58 17.00 -3.26
CA ARG A 21 -20.43 15.78 -2.44
C ARG A 21 -19.21 14.97 -2.85
N ASN A 22 -18.99 14.77 -4.15
CA ASN A 22 -17.83 14.04 -4.66
C ASN A 22 -16.51 14.72 -4.27
N ARG A 23 -16.44 16.06 -4.37
CA ARG A 23 -15.27 16.85 -3.93
C ARG A 23 -15.05 16.76 -2.43
N ALA A 24 -16.11 16.90 -1.63
CA ALA A 24 -16.02 16.77 -0.18
C ALA A 24 -15.53 15.37 0.24
N ASN A 25 -16.07 14.31 -0.38
CA ASN A 25 -15.65 12.93 -0.14
C ASN A 25 -14.18 12.71 -0.53
N TYR A 26 -13.75 13.24 -1.68
CA TYR A 26 -12.35 13.16 -2.10
C TYR A 26 -11.42 13.87 -1.11
N SER A 27 -11.78 15.08 -0.66
CA SER A 27 -11.02 15.85 0.33
C SER A 27 -10.91 15.09 1.67
N HIS A 28 -12.02 14.50 2.13
CA HIS A 28 -12.05 13.69 3.34
C HIS A 28 -11.15 12.46 3.22
N GLN A 29 -11.23 11.74 2.09
CA GLN A 29 -10.40 10.55 1.85
C GLN A 29 -8.90 10.91 1.77
N ALA A 30 -8.56 12.02 1.12
CA ALA A 30 -7.19 12.51 1.04
C ALA A 30 -6.64 12.87 2.43
N LYS A 31 -7.47 13.48 3.29
CA LYS A 31 -7.10 13.78 4.68
C LYS A 31 -6.82 12.51 5.48
N ILE A 32 -7.74 11.54 5.44
CA ILE A 32 -7.57 10.24 6.14
C ILE A 32 -6.30 9.52 5.67
N GLN A 33 -6.05 9.48 4.35
CA GLN A 33 -4.84 8.88 3.80
C GLN A 33 -3.57 9.63 4.25
N GLY A 34 -3.62 10.96 4.30
CA GLY A 34 -2.53 11.79 4.79
C GLY A 34 -2.18 11.49 6.24
N GLU A 35 -3.19 11.43 7.11
CA GLU A 35 -3.04 11.09 8.54
C GLU A 35 -2.45 9.70 8.71
N ALA A 36 -2.97 8.69 8.00
CA ALA A 36 -2.48 7.33 8.05
C ALA A 36 -0.99 7.22 7.64
N LEU A 37 -0.60 7.93 6.57
CA LEU A 37 0.80 7.99 6.13
C LEU A 37 1.68 8.72 7.14
N GLN A 38 1.17 9.78 7.77
CA GLN A 38 1.91 10.54 8.77
C GLN A 38 2.18 9.68 10.02
N ILE A 39 1.17 8.97 10.52
CA ILE A 39 1.30 8.04 11.65
C ILE A 39 2.40 7.01 11.35
N LEU A 40 2.33 6.36 10.18
CA LEU A 40 3.34 5.38 9.78
C LEU A 40 4.73 6.01 9.67
N SER A 41 4.85 7.20 9.08
CA SER A 41 6.14 7.87 8.90
C SER A 41 6.80 8.20 10.23
N LEU A 42 6.06 8.80 11.17
CA LEU A 42 6.55 9.24 12.47
C LEU A 42 6.90 8.06 13.38
N ASN A 43 6.29 6.91 13.16
CA ASN A 43 6.43 5.72 14.00
C ASN A 43 7.07 4.53 13.25
N SER A 44 7.74 4.78 12.13
CA SER A 44 8.27 3.72 11.25
C SER A 44 9.29 2.82 11.94
N ASP A 45 10.02 3.34 12.93
CA ASP A 45 10.97 2.57 13.73
C ASP A 45 10.31 1.43 14.53
N LEU A 46 9.09 1.63 15.06
CA LEU A 46 8.32 0.58 15.73
C LEU A 46 8.00 -0.56 14.76
N TRP A 47 7.61 -0.22 13.54
CA TRP A 47 7.30 -1.17 12.49
C TRP A 47 8.54 -1.93 12.01
N PHE A 48 9.67 -1.23 11.89
CA PHE A 48 10.92 -1.86 11.48
C PHE A 48 11.44 -2.86 12.51
N GLU A 49 11.35 -2.56 13.81
CA GLU A 49 11.73 -3.54 14.84
C GLU A 49 10.80 -4.75 14.83
N PHE A 50 9.49 -4.52 14.75
CA PHE A 50 8.51 -5.60 14.61
C PHE A 50 8.76 -6.53 13.42
N TRP A 51 9.05 -5.98 12.24
CA TRP A 51 9.37 -6.81 11.07
C TRP A 51 10.74 -7.46 11.16
N LYS A 52 11.71 -6.83 11.83
CA LYS A 52 13.04 -7.40 12.06
C LYS A 52 12.95 -8.64 12.96
N GLU A 53 12.16 -8.61 14.03
CA GLU A 53 11.93 -9.80 14.87
C GLU A 53 11.32 -10.96 14.08
N ARG A 54 10.38 -10.67 13.17
CA ARG A 54 9.70 -11.69 12.35
C ARG A 54 10.54 -12.27 11.22
N THR A 55 11.48 -11.50 10.66
CA THR A 55 12.18 -11.85 9.41
C THR A 55 13.70 -11.99 9.58
N GLY A 56 14.25 -11.50 10.69
CA GLY A 56 15.69 -11.31 10.89
C GLY A 56 16.33 -10.27 9.96
N LYS A 57 15.55 -9.44 9.24
CA LYS A 57 16.07 -8.45 8.29
C LYS A 57 16.06 -7.04 8.90
N ASP A 58 17.15 -6.31 8.70
CA ASP A 58 17.21 -4.90 9.06
C ASP A 58 16.60 -4.03 7.94
N PHE A 59 15.35 -3.62 8.16
CA PHE A 59 14.63 -2.67 7.31
C PHE A 59 14.98 -1.21 7.62
N LYS A 60 15.34 -0.89 8.87
CA LYS A 60 15.67 0.47 9.30
C LYS A 60 16.96 0.96 8.64
N GLY A 61 17.98 0.09 8.61
CA GLY A 61 19.26 0.34 7.95
C GLY A 61 19.24 0.18 6.42
N PHE A 62 18.09 -0.15 5.81
CA PHE A 62 18.01 -0.43 4.37
C PHE A 62 18.38 0.78 3.52
N LYS A 63 19.17 0.53 2.48
CA LYS A 63 19.57 1.51 1.46
C LYS A 63 19.39 0.94 0.06
N PHE A 64 18.81 1.74 -0.82
CA PHE A 64 18.77 1.42 -2.24
C PHE A 64 20.20 1.44 -2.84
N PRO A 65 20.55 0.45 -3.68
CA PRO A 65 21.79 0.45 -4.45
C PRO A 65 22.02 1.74 -5.26
N GLY A 66 23.29 2.12 -5.43
CA GLY A 66 23.72 3.17 -6.35
C GLY A 66 23.55 4.61 -5.85
N ILE A 67 23.24 4.84 -4.57
CA ILE A 67 22.92 6.17 -4.04
C ILE A 67 23.69 6.47 -2.72
N LYS A 68 24.20 7.71 -2.59
CA LYS A 68 24.82 8.24 -1.36
C LYS A 68 23.81 8.84 -0.36
N SER A 69 22.65 9.33 -0.82
CA SER A 69 21.55 9.87 0.01
C SER A 69 20.22 9.23 -0.38
N SER A 70 19.70 8.34 0.46
CA SER A 70 18.42 7.66 0.22
C SER A 70 17.31 8.65 -0.12
N SER A 71 16.58 8.42 -1.21
CA SER A 71 15.33 9.14 -1.43
C SER A 71 14.36 8.75 -0.32
N GLU A 72 14.12 9.68 0.61
CA GLU A 72 13.15 9.50 1.70
C GLU A 72 11.75 9.15 1.16
N ALA A 73 11.40 9.65 -0.03
CA ALA A 73 10.16 9.29 -0.71
C ALA A 73 10.13 7.81 -1.14
N ALA A 74 11.24 7.28 -1.67
CA ALA A 74 11.35 5.87 -2.06
C ALA A 74 11.33 4.96 -0.84
N LYS A 75 12.06 5.33 0.23
CA LYS A 75 12.01 4.64 1.52
C LYS A 75 10.60 4.59 2.07
N MET A 76 9.92 5.73 2.17
CA MET A 76 8.55 5.78 2.68
C MET A 76 7.58 4.94 1.83
N THR A 77 7.73 4.97 0.50
CA THR A 77 6.91 4.12 -0.38
C THR A 77 7.19 2.64 -0.15
N PHE A 78 8.44 2.26 0.07
CA PHE A 78 8.81 0.89 0.43
C PHE A 78 8.24 0.50 1.79
N THR A 79 8.33 1.36 2.82
CA THR A 79 7.71 1.13 4.13
C THR A 79 6.20 0.90 4.02
N VAL A 80 5.50 1.73 3.24
CA VAL A 80 4.06 1.52 2.98
C VAL A 80 3.84 0.18 2.28
N THR A 81 4.67 -0.18 1.29
CA THR A 81 4.58 -1.48 0.61
C THR A 81 4.71 -2.64 1.60
N LEU A 82 5.65 -2.57 2.54
CA LEU A 82 5.81 -3.58 3.59
C LEU A 82 4.57 -3.69 4.49
N CYS A 83 3.99 -2.56 4.93
CA CYS A 83 2.73 -2.57 5.69
C CYS A 83 1.60 -3.27 4.94
N TYR A 84 1.46 -3.02 3.62
CA TYR A 84 0.43 -3.67 2.82
C TYR A 84 0.67 -5.17 2.69
N LEU A 85 1.91 -5.61 2.45
CA LEU A 85 2.24 -7.02 2.36
C LEU A 85 1.91 -7.76 3.66
N ASP A 86 2.28 -7.16 4.79
CA ASP A 86 2.00 -7.72 6.10
C ASP A 86 0.48 -7.83 6.35
N MET A 87 -0.27 -6.77 6.06
CA MET A 87 -1.72 -6.76 6.16
C MET A 87 -2.39 -7.77 5.22
N ILE A 88 -1.92 -7.87 3.98
CA ILE A 88 -2.40 -8.86 3.01
C ILE A 88 -2.20 -10.28 3.56
N SER A 89 -1.03 -10.57 4.13
CA SER A 89 -0.73 -11.88 4.71
C SER A 89 -1.64 -12.21 5.90
N ALA A 90 -1.98 -11.21 6.73
CA ALA A 90 -2.85 -11.38 7.88
C ALA A 90 -4.31 -11.59 7.47
N VAL A 91 -4.82 -10.79 6.52
CA VAL A 91 -6.22 -10.84 6.05
C VAL A 91 -6.49 -12.10 5.23
N LEU A 92 -5.53 -12.49 4.39
CA LEU A 92 -5.70 -13.62 3.46
C LEU A 92 -4.93 -14.87 3.90
N LYS A 93 -4.68 -15.02 5.20
CA LYS A 93 -3.84 -16.10 5.77
C LYS A 93 -4.17 -17.50 5.21
N GLU A 94 -5.45 -17.78 4.96
CA GLU A 94 -5.97 -19.07 4.48
C GLU A 94 -5.71 -19.32 2.99
N TYR A 95 -5.41 -18.27 2.23
CA TYR A 95 -5.08 -18.32 0.80
C TYR A 95 -3.58 -18.36 0.54
N PHE A 96 -2.76 -18.17 1.58
CA PHE A 96 -1.30 -18.19 1.54
C PHE A 96 -0.72 -19.57 1.88
N SER A 97 -1.42 -20.68 1.63
CA SER A 97 -0.86 -22.03 1.77
C SER A 97 0.31 -22.25 0.80
N LEU A 98 1.47 -21.67 1.11
CA LEU A 98 2.70 -21.73 0.34
C LEU A 98 3.41 -23.07 0.55
N ASN A 99 2.93 -23.88 1.50
CA ASN A 99 3.43 -25.22 1.86
C ASN A 99 2.27 -26.22 1.93
N PRO A 100 2.25 -27.27 1.10
CA PRO A 100 1.32 -28.40 1.21
C PRO A 100 1.54 -29.27 2.46
N ASP A 101 2.69 -29.11 3.12
CA ASP A 101 3.26 -29.94 4.17
C ASP A 101 2.83 -29.54 5.60
N GLY A 102 1.90 -28.59 5.74
CA GLY A 102 1.20 -28.32 7.01
C GLY A 102 2.02 -27.60 8.09
N THR A 103 3.25 -27.15 7.77
CA THR A 103 4.02 -26.28 8.67
C THR A 103 3.39 -24.88 8.70
N HIS A 104 2.98 -24.42 9.89
CA HIS A 104 2.50 -23.06 10.11
C HIS A 104 3.66 -22.06 9.90
N GLN A 105 3.87 -21.64 8.65
CA GLN A 105 4.86 -20.63 8.31
C GLN A 105 4.23 -19.23 8.36
N ASP A 106 4.95 -18.25 8.92
CA ASP A 106 4.52 -16.85 8.90
C ASP A 106 4.61 -16.31 7.47
N ASN A 107 3.48 -16.36 6.76
CA ASN A 107 3.35 -15.89 5.39
C ASN A 107 3.74 -14.42 5.22
N GLY A 108 3.50 -13.60 6.24
CA GLY A 108 3.93 -12.20 6.26
C GLY A 108 5.44 -12.09 6.26
N ALA A 109 6.13 -12.86 7.10
CA ALA A 109 7.58 -12.91 7.12
C ALA A 109 8.18 -13.35 5.76
N ILE A 110 7.55 -14.30 5.07
CA ILE A 110 7.97 -14.72 3.72
C ILE A 110 7.83 -13.55 2.73
N LEU A 111 6.68 -12.89 2.69
CA LEU A 111 6.44 -11.76 1.79
C LEU A 111 7.41 -10.61 2.05
N LEU A 112 7.60 -10.25 3.32
CA LEU A 112 8.52 -9.20 3.74
C LEU A 112 9.97 -9.55 3.35
N THR A 113 10.39 -10.79 3.56
CA THR A 113 11.73 -11.27 3.17
C THR A 113 11.93 -11.22 1.66
N LYS A 114 10.92 -11.60 0.89
CA LYS A 114 10.97 -11.56 -0.57
C LYS A 114 10.99 -10.12 -1.09
N ALA A 115 10.18 -9.22 -0.52
CA ALA A 115 10.22 -7.79 -0.81
C ALA A 115 11.61 -7.20 -0.53
N TYR A 116 12.18 -7.51 0.63
CA TYR A 116 13.53 -7.09 1.02
C TYR A 116 14.61 -7.59 0.07
N THR A 117 14.49 -8.82 -0.42
CA THR A 117 15.46 -9.41 -1.35
C THR A 117 15.34 -8.78 -2.74
N MET A 118 14.11 -8.68 -3.25
CA MET A 118 13.84 -8.15 -4.58
C MET A 118 14.25 -6.68 -4.68
N ILE A 119 13.97 -5.87 -3.65
CA ILE A 119 14.26 -4.44 -3.67
C ILE A 119 15.76 -4.12 -3.72
N LYS A 120 16.62 -5.03 -3.23
CA LYS A 120 18.08 -4.88 -3.30
C LYS A 120 18.63 -4.89 -4.72
N SER A 121 17.84 -5.32 -5.70
CA SER A 121 18.23 -5.30 -7.12
C SER A 121 17.85 -4.00 -7.83
N TYR A 122 17.20 -3.05 -7.16
CA TYR A 122 16.70 -1.81 -7.77
C TYR A 122 17.35 -0.58 -7.16
N THR A 123 17.74 0.38 -8.00
CA THR A 123 18.06 1.74 -7.53
C THR A 123 16.78 2.45 -7.09
N ALA A 124 16.86 3.53 -6.29
CA ALA A 124 15.65 4.28 -5.92
C ALA A 124 14.95 4.91 -7.14
N GLU A 125 15.70 5.25 -8.18
CA GLU A 125 15.15 5.76 -9.43
C GLU A 125 14.37 4.68 -10.17
N SER A 126 14.97 3.51 -10.38
CA SER A 126 14.29 2.36 -10.99
C SER A 126 13.07 1.95 -10.17
N PHE A 127 13.17 2.02 -8.83
CA PHE A 127 12.05 1.76 -7.93
C PHE A 127 10.88 2.71 -8.16
N SER A 128 11.15 4.00 -8.25
CA SER A 128 10.13 5.05 -8.41
C SER A 128 9.44 5.01 -9.78
N LYS A 129 10.10 4.41 -10.77
CA LYS A 129 9.61 4.26 -12.15
C LYS A 129 9.00 2.88 -12.41
N HIS A 130 8.95 2.01 -11.41
CA HIS A 130 8.52 0.62 -11.57
C HIS A 130 7.08 0.52 -12.06
N ARG A 131 6.85 -0.45 -12.96
CA ARG A 131 5.52 -0.79 -13.48
C ARG A 131 5.33 -2.29 -13.46
N PHE A 132 4.20 -2.70 -12.92
CA PHE A 132 3.77 -4.10 -12.99
C PHE A 132 3.31 -4.46 -14.42
N GLY A 133 3.78 -5.59 -14.97
CA GLY A 133 3.31 -6.15 -16.25
C GLY A 133 3.65 -5.34 -17.52
N GLY A 134 4.72 -4.55 -17.53
CA GLY A 134 4.91 -3.45 -18.49
C GLY A 134 4.99 -3.80 -19.98
N LYS A 135 4.17 -3.10 -20.80
CA LYS A 135 4.45 -2.69 -22.20
C LYS A 135 3.94 -1.27 -22.55
N SER A 136 3.66 -0.37 -21.60
CA SER A 136 3.21 1.00 -21.93
C SER A 136 4.36 2.00 -21.92
N SER A 137 4.80 2.42 -23.12
CA SER A 137 5.81 3.45 -23.41
C SER A 137 5.30 4.90 -23.28
N GLY A 138 4.11 5.10 -22.71
CA GLY A 138 3.50 6.43 -22.59
C GLY A 138 4.16 7.32 -21.53
N PRO A 139 4.20 8.66 -21.75
CA PRO A 139 4.80 9.62 -20.84
C PRO A 139 4.17 9.51 -19.45
N ILE A 140 5.02 9.46 -18.42
CA ILE A 140 4.64 9.28 -17.03
C ILE A 140 3.88 10.53 -16.56
N LYS A 141 2.55 10.43 -16.39
CA LYS A 141 1.86 11.29 -15.43
C LYS A 141 2.22 10.78 -14.03
N PHE A 142 2.58 11.69 -13.13
CA PHE A 142 2.95 11.41 -11.73
C PHE A 142 2.22 10.17 -11.18
N ILE A 143 2.96 9.10 -10.89
CA ILE A 143 2.38 7.92 -10.23
C ILE A 143 2.10 8.33 -8.78
N HIS A 144 0.83 8.34 -8.39
CA HIS A 144 0.46 8.59 -7.00
C HIS A 144 1.12 7.54 -6.09
N ARG A 145 1.56 7.92 -4.88
CA ARG A 145 2.33 7.03 -3.97
C ARG A 145 1.67 5.66 -3.78
N PHE A 146 0.35 5.64 -3.56
CA PHE A 146 -0.40 4.38 -3.44
C PHE A 146 -0.41 3.55 -4.73
N GLN A 147 -0.43 4.18 -5.90
CA GLN A 147 -0.37 3.45 -7.17
C GLN A 147 0.98 2.75 -7.33
N LEU A 148 2.08 3.39 -6.93
CA LEU A 148 3.41 2.76 -6.94
C LEU A 148 3.49 1.56 -6.00
N VAL A 149 2.93 1.69 -4.79
CA VAL A 149 2.79 0.58 -3.82
C VAL A 149 2.09 -0.63 -4.46
N TRP A 150 0.98 -0.39 -5.17
CA TRP A 150 0.21 -1.47 -5.79
C TRP A 150 0.88 -2.10 -7.02
N HIS A 151 1.70 -1.35 -7.77
CA HIS A 151 2.57 -1.96 -8.79
C HIS A 151 3.59 -2.92 -8.16
N TRP A 152 4.18 -2.53 -7.03
CA TRP A 152 5.12 -3.40 -6.32
C TRP A 152 4.45 -4.62 -5.71
N ILE A 153 3.27 -4.47 -5.11
CA ILE A 153 2.48 -5.60 -4.59
C ILE A 153 2.14 -6.59 -5.70
N GLY A 154 1.64 -6.12 -6.86
CA GLY A 154 1.34 -7.01 -7.98
C GLY A 154 2.57 -7.79 -8.46
N THR A 155 3.71 -7.12 -8.54
CA THR A 155 5.00 -7.74 -8.93
C THR A 155 5.42 -8.81 -7.95
N LEU A 156 5.33 -8.52 -6.65
CA LEU A 156 5.67 -9.45 -5.59
C LEU A 156 4.76 -10.66 -5.60
N ILE A 157 3.44 -10.46 -5.64
CA ILE A 157 2.47 -11.54 -5.66
C ILE A 157 2.69 -12.46 -6.85
N THR A 158 2.90 -11.91 -8.04
CA THR A 158 3.16 -12.71 -9.25
C THR A 158 4.48 -13.47 -9.14
N SER A 159 5.52 -12.85 -8.59
CA SER A 159 6.83 -13.49 -8.42
C SER A 159 6.81 -14.67 -7.44
N LEU A 160 5.76 -14.83 -6.61
CA LEU A 160 5.61 -15.97 -5.71
C LEU A 160 5.26 -17.26 -6.45
N GLY A 161 4.70 -17.19 -7.66
CA GLY A 161 4.23 -18.37 -8.38
C GLY A 161 3.05 -19.08 -7.69
N ASN A 162 2.32 -18.38 -6.81
CA ASN A 162 1.10 -18.90 -6.18
C ASN A 162 -0.11 -18.50 -7.04
N ASP A 163 -0.66 -19.45 -7.77
CA ASP A 163 -1.77 -19.22 -8.70
C ASP A 163 -3.05 -18.79 -7.99
N HIS A 164 -3.33 -19.33 -6.79
CA HIS A 164 -4.52 -18.95 -6.02
C HIS A 164 -4.47 -17.48 -5.61
N LEU A 165 -3.34 -17.05 -5.04
CA LEU A 165 -3.14 -15.66 -4.64
C LEU A 165 -3.12 -14.72 -5.86
N SER A 166 -2.48 -15.16 -6.95
CA SER A 166 -2.45 -14.39 -8.19
C SER A 166 -3.85 -14.21 -8.77
N ASN A 167 -4.70 -15.25 -8.74
CA ASN A 167 -6.09 -15.17 -9.20
C ASN A 167 -6.96 -14.25 -8.34
N ILE A 168 -6.63 -14.07 -7.06
CA ILE A 168 -7.32 -13.11 -6.18
C ILE A 168 -6.92 -11.68 -6.56
N PHE A 169 -5.62 -11.40 -6.68
CA PHE A 169 -5.14 -10.03 -6.84
C PHE A 169 -5.15 -9.53 -8.28
N ILE A 170 -4.82 -10.37 -9.25
CA ILE A 170 -4.50 -9.96 -10.61
C ILE A 170 -5.72 -10.12 -11.51
N SER A 171 -6.17 -8.99 -12.06
CA SER A 171 -7.23 -8.93 -13.04
C SER A 171 -6.78 -9.57 -14.35
N GLN A 172 -7.46 -10.66 -14.73
CA GLN A 172 -7.24 -11.35 -16.01
C GLN A 172 -7.45 -10.44 -17.24
N ARG A 173 -8.19 -9.32 -17.10
CA ARG A 173 -8.50 -8.41 -18.20
C ARG A 173 -7.32 -7.54 -18.64
N ASN A 174 -6.47 -7.14 -17.69
CA ASN A 174 -5.44 -6.13 -17.93
C ASN A 174 -4.11 -6.42 -17.21
N GLY A 175 -4.02 -7.54 -16.50
CA GLY A 175 -2.84 -7.91 -15.73
C GLY A 175 -2.49 -6.92 -14.62
N SER A 176 -3.46 -6.14 -14.11
CA SER A 176 -3.24 -5.21 -12.98
C SER A 176 -3.87 -5.75 -11.70
N VAL A 177 -3.49 -5.18 -10.55
CA VAL A 177 -4.20 -5.46 -9.30
C VAL A 177 -5.66 -4.97 -9.40
N HIS A 178 -6.63 -5.74 -8.92
CA HIS A 178 -8.05 -5.37 -8.91
C HIS A 178 -8.29 -4.06 -8.14
N LEU A 179 -8.96 -3.09 -8.78
CA LEU A 179 -9.29 -1.80 -8.17
C LEU A 179 -10.11 -1.93 -6.88
N THR A 180 -11.00 -2.93 -6.81
CA THR A 180 -11.80 -3.21 -5.60
C THR A 180 -10.92 -3.64 -4.43
N LEU A 181 -9.90 -4.47 -4.68
CA LEU A 181 -8.95 -4.87 -3.64
C LEU A 181 -8.07 -3.69 -3.22
N ILE A 182 -7.62 -2.89 -4.19
CA ILE A 182 -6.91 -1.64 -3.91
C ILE A 182 -7.73 -0.77 -2.96
N ALA A 183 -9.00 -0.53 -3.27
CA ALA A 183 -9.89 0.27 -2.44
C ALA A 183 -10.10 -0.34 -1.04
N ALA A 184 -10.35 -1.65 -0.96
CA ALA A 184 -10.59 -2.35 0.30
C ALA A 184 -9.37 -2.28 1.23
N PHE A 185 -8.18 -2.65 0.75
CA PHE A 185 -6.95 -2.62 1.55
C PHE A 185 -6.50 -1.19 1.87
N ASN A 186 -6.74 -0.21 0.99
CA ASN A 186 -6.53 1.19 1.34
C ASN A 186 -7.43 1.61 2.51
N HIS A 187 -8.68 1.16 2.53
CA HIS A 187 -9.60 1.41 3.64
C HIS A 187 -9.08 0.77 4.93
N ILE A 188 -8.73 -0.52 4.90
CA ILE A 188 -8.19 -1.23 6.07
C ILE A 188 -6.96 -0.49 6.61
N PHE A 189 -5.98 -0.17 5.76
CA PHE A 189 -4.79 0.58 6.13
C PHE A 189 -5.11 1.89 6.84
N CYS A 190 -5.94 2.72 6.22
CA CYS A 190 -6.25 4.04 6.73
C CYS A 190 -6.91 3.99 8.12
N TYR A 191 -7.79 3.03 8.35
CA TYR A 191 -8.55 2.93 9.59
C TYR A 191 -7.86 2.05 10.66
N SER A 192 -6.87 1.23 10.30
CA SER A 192 -6.20 0.34 11.25
C SER A 192 -4.85 0.87 11.75
N ILE A 193 -4.14 1.67 10.94
CA ILE A 193 -2.72 1.97 11.20
C ILE A 193 -2.47 2.65 12.55
N LYS A 194 -3.39 3.53 12.97
CA LYS A 194 -3.31 4.22 14.28
C LYS A 194 -3.29 3.22 15.44
N ASN A 195 -4.35 2.41 15.55
CA ASN A 195 -4.50 1.44 16.62
C ASN A 195 -3.40 0.36 16.58
N LEU A 196 -2.98 -0.07 15.39
CA LEU A 196 -1.85 -1.01 15.26
C LEU A 196 -0.54 -0.39 15.78
N THR A 197 -0.27 0.86 15.44
CA THR A 197 0.93 1.57 15.91
C THR A 197 0.88 1.80 17.42
N GLU A 198 -0.27 2.16 17.98
CA GLU A 198 -0.48 2.26 19.44
C GLU A 198 -0.27 0.94 20.18
N LYS A 199 -0.58 -0.20 19.54
CA LYS A 199 -0.28 -1.52 20.11
C LYS A 199 1.22 -1.81 20.04
N LEU A 200 1.87 -1.51 18.93
CA LEU A 200 3.31 -1.69 18.78
C LEU A 200 4.10 -0.83 19.78
N SER A 201 3.67 0.40 20.05
CA SER A 201 4.36 1.26 21.03
C SER A 201 4.31 0.73 22.46
N ARG A 202 3.24 -0.01 22.83
CA ARG A 202 3.16 -0.69 24.13
C ARG A 202 4.09 -1.90 24.19
N PHE A 203 4.37 -2.52 23.05
CA PHE A 203 5.26 -3.68 22.97
C PHE A 203 6.73 -3.27 22.89
N TYR A 204 7.03 -2.11 22.29
CA TYR A 204 8.38 -1.52 22.19
C TYR A 204 8.44 -0.13 22.85
N PRO A 205 8.24 -0.03 24.17
CA PRO A 205 8.18 1.25 24.88
C PRO A 205 9.47 2.09 24.77
N GLU A 206 10.61 1.45 24.52
CA GLU A 206 11.94 2.07 24.41
C GLU A 206 12.17 2.81 23.08
N ILE A 207 11.42 2.51 22.02
CA ILE A 207 11.60 3.12 20.70
C ILE A 207 10.90 4.50 20.62
N GLY A 208 9.99 4.78 21.54
CA GLY A 208 9.21 6.01 21.59
C GLY A 208 8.03 6.00 20.59
N HIS A 209 6.97 6.71 20.94
CA HIS A 209 5.76 6.85 20.13
C HIS A 209 5.47 8.33 19.88
N VAL A 210 5.06 8.66 18.66
CA VAL A 210 4.64 10.01 18.28
C VAL A 210 3.17 10.00 17.89
N ASP A 211 2.36 10.69 18.70
CA ASP A 211 0.95 10.92 18.43
C ASP A 211 0.76 11.99 17.34
N VAL A 212 -0.17 11.75 16.42
CA VAL A 212 -0.64 12.76 15.45
C VAL A 212 -1.84 13.48 16.07
N LYS A 213 -1.76 14.83 16.15
CA LYS A 213 -2.81 15.71 16.67
C LYS A 213 -3.96 15.90 15.70
#